data_AF-A0A811N2E8-F1
#
_entry.id   AF-A0A811N2E8-F1
#
_cell.length_a   1.000
_cell.length_b   1.000
_cell.length_c   1.000
_cell.angle_alpha   90.00
_cell.angle_beta   90.00
_cell.angle_gamma   90.00
#
_symmetry.space_group_name_H-M   'P 1'
#
loop_
_entity.id
_entity.type
_entity.pdbx_description
1 polymer ?
#
loop_
_entity_poly.entity_id
_entity_poly.type
_entity_poly.pdbx_seq_one_letter_code
_entity_poly.pdbx_strand_id
1 'polypeptide(L)'
;MASMVTPFVPSPGTDRVSRSNPGAWLILRPAGDGAWEPWARLECWRERGGAGASDSLGYHFDLLVPGADHAVALADSSIPSSKGGKFAIDLTAAQPLSRGGTPGCSPRGSGDLSNWPLGNYRGFVMSAAVQGEGRCSKPTVEVGVAHVGCAEDAAAFVALAAAVDLSMDACRLFSHRLRKELSHLRADLLR
;
A
#
# COMPACT_ATOMS: atom_id res chain seq x y z
N MET A 1 -6.33 1.99 12.28
CA MET A 1 -5.10 1.35 12.80
C MET A 1 -4.48 0.50 11.70
N ALA A 2 -3.18 0.21 11.75
CA ALA A 2 -2.56 -0.83 10.92
C ALA A 2 -1.88 -1.88 11.82
N SER A 3 -2.04 -3.15 11.50
CA SER A 3 -1.42 -4.27 12.20
C SER A 3 -0.64 -5.14 11.22
N MET A 4 0.59 -5.51 11.57
CA MET A 4 1.39 -6.41 10.73
C MET A 4 0.89 -7.84 10.90
N VAL A 5 0.47 -8.47 9.81
CA VAL A 5 -0.07 -9.84 9.81
C VAL A 5 0.88 -10.85 9.18
N THR A 6 1.77 -10.39 8.30
CA THR A 6 2.90 -11.18 7.81
C THR A 6 4.18 -10.36 8.01
N PRO A 7 5.18 -10.89 8.74
CA PRO A 7 6.43 -10.17 8.96
C PRO A 7 7.20 -10.00 7.66
N PHE A 8 7.93 -8.90 7.55
CA PHE A 8 8.88 -8.70 6.46
C PHE A 8 10.12 -9.53 6.77
N VAL A 9 10.28 -10.65 6.07
CA VAL A 9 11.39 -11.60 6.24
C VAL A 9 11.97 -11.99 4.88
N PRO A 10 13.27 -12.33 4.79
CA PRO A 10 13.87 -12.67 3.52
C PRO A 10 13.32 -14.01 3.02
N SER A 11 13.14 -14.13 1.70
CA SER A 11 12.83 -15.42 1.08
C SER A 11 14.02 -16.38 1.19
N PRO A 12 13.78 -17.70 1.31
CA PRO A 12 14.85 -18.68 1.47
C PRO A 12 15.97 -18.54 0.44
N GLY A 13 17.21 -18.52 0.90
CA GLY A 13 18.39 -18.36 0.02
C GLY A 13 18.63 -16.95 -0.52
N THR A 14 17.89 -15.94 -0.04
CA THR A 14 18.04 -14.53 -0.45
C THR A 14 18.17 -13.61 0.76
N ASP A 15 18.46 -12.32 0.52
CA ASP A 15 18.41 -11.26 1.53
C ASP A 15 17.25 -10.27 1.29
N ARG A 16 16.21 -10.72 0.58
CA ARG A 16 15.10 -9.88 0.09
C ARG A 16 13.74 -10.43 0.53
N VAL A 17 12.83 -9.54 0.90
CA VAL A 17 11.38 -9.83 0.91
C VAL A 17 10.95 -9.93 -0.54
N SER A 18 10.54 -11.09 -1.04
CA SER A 18 10.15 -11.27 -2.45
C SER A 18 8.63 -11.37 -2.62
N ARG A 19 8.14 -11.28 -3.85
CA ARG A 19 6.69 -11.39 -4.15
C ARG A 19 6.10 -12.75 -3.72
N SER A 20 6.90 -13.81 -3.64
CA SER A 20 6.42 -15.12 -3.15
C SER A 20 6.37 -15.23 -1.62
N ASN A 21 6.95 -14.27 -0.91
CA ASN A 21 6.87 -14.17 0.55
C ASN A 21 6.78 -12.69 0.97
N PRO A 22 5.65 -12.01 0.65
CA PRO A 22 5.51 -10.60 0.93
C PRO A 22 5.26 -10.34 2.41
N GLY A 23 5.72 -9.20 2.91
CA GLY A 23 5.23 -8.67 4.18
C GLY A 23 3.81 -8.13 4.00
N ALA A 24 2.99 -8.19 5.05
CA ALA A 24 1.59 -7.81 4.94
C ALA A 24 1.09 -7.05 6.16
N TRP A 25 0.27 -6.03 5.88
CA TRP A 25 -0.45 -5.23 6.85
C TRP A 25 -1.95 -5.44 6.69
N LEU A 26 -2.64 -5.51 7.82
CA LEU A 26 -4.08 -5.40 7.92
C LEU A 26 -4.44 -4.00 8.39
N ILE A 27 -5.18 -3.25 7.58
CA ILE A 27 -5.70 -1.94 7.94
C ILE A 27 -7.05 -2.16 8.61
N LEU A 28 -7.21 -1.60 9.80
CA LEU A 28 -8.40 -1.71 10.63
C LEU A 28 -9.12 -0.37 10.69
N ARG A 29 -10.45 -0.43 10.60
CA ARG A 29 -11.36 0.69 10.83
C ARG A 29 -12.17 0.43 12.10
N PRO A 30 -12.49 1.47 12.90
CA PRO A 30 -13.41 1.28 14.01
C PRO A 30 -14.83 1.02 13.47
N ALA A 31 -15.53 0.11 14.12
CA ALA A 31 -16.93 -0.18 13.92
C ALA A 31 -17.80 0.64 14.89
N GLY A 32 -19.11 0.69 14.64
CA GLY A 32 -20.04 1.51 15.42
C GLY A 32 -20.21 1.10 16.89
N ASP A 33 -19.75 -0.10 17.26
CA ASP A 33 -19.79 -0.67 18.61
C ASP A 33 -18.46 -0.49 19.38
N GLY A 34 -17.48 0.20 18.79
CA GLY A 34 -16.14 0.39 19.36
C GLY A 34 -15.16 -0.76 19.06
N ALA A 35 -15.58 -1.80 18.34
CA ALA A 35 -14.67 -2.83 17.85
C ALA A 35 -13.79 -2.31 16.70
N TRP A 36 -12.69 -2.99 16.41
CA TRP A 36 -11.86 -2.74 15.24
C TRP A 36 -12.05 -3.85 14.22
N GLU A 37 -12.49 -3.50 13.03
CA GLU A 37 -12.77 -4.46 11.95
C GLU A 37 -11.74 -4.35 10.83
N PRO A 38 -11.36 -5.49 10.22
CA PRO A 38 -10.58 -5.51 8.99
C PRO A 38 -11.23 -4.68 7.89
N TRP A 39 -10.51 -3.69 7.37
CA TRP A 39 -10.93 -2.87 6.24
C TRP A 39 -10.22 -3.28 4.95
N ALA A 40 -8.91 -3.50 5.02
CA ALA A 40 -8.10 -3.75 3.85
C ALA A 40 -6.82 -4.51 4.17
N ARG A 41 -6.24 -5.16 3.17
CA ARG A 41 -4.93 -5.82 3.25
C ARG A 41 -3.96 -5.14 2.29
N LEU A 42 -2.77 -4.82 2.78
CA LEU A 42 -1.66 -4.32 1.99
C LEU A 42 -0.52 -5.34 2.05
N GLU A 43 -0.16 -5.92 0.92
CA GLU A 43 1.06 -6.71 0.76
C GLU A 43 2.16 -5.86 0.13
N CYS A 44 3.39 -6.08 0.56
CA CYS A 44 4.57 -5.35 0.11
C CYS A 44 5.78 -6.28 -0.01
N TRP A 45 6.57 -6.07 -1.05
CA TRP A 45 7.81 -6.81 -1.29
C TRP A 45 8.85 -5.95 -2.00
N ARG A 46 10.11 -6.39 -2.02
CA ARG A 46 11.16 -5.77 -2.81
C ARG A 46 11.19 -6.41 -4.19
N GLU A 47 10.83 -5.64 -5.20
CA GLU A 47 10.93 -6.03 -6.60
C GLU A 47 12.32 -5.67 -7.12
N ARG A 48 12.92 -6.60 -7.88
CA ARG A 48 14.27 -6.41 -8.43
C ARG A 48 14.18 -5.53 -9.67
N GLY A 49 15.00 -4.49 -9.70
CA GLY A 49 15.14 -3.68 -10.92
C GLY A 49 15.68 -4.49 -12.09
N GLY A 50 15.22 -4.18 -13.31
CA GLY A 50 15.83 -4.68 -14.55
C GLY A 50 17.28 -4.21 -14.72
N ALA A 51 17.95 -4.63 -15.78
CA ALA A 51 19.35 -4.26 -16.02
C ALA A 51 19.54 -2.73 -16.02
N GLY A 52 20.24 -2.19 -15.01
CA GLY A 52 20.50 -0.77 -14.84
C GLY A 52 19.45 0.02 -14.05
N ALA A 53 18.34 -0.59 -13.64
CA ALA A 53 17.31 0.04 -12.81
C ALA A 53 17.54 -0.25 -11.31
N SER A 54 17.19 0.72 -10.45
CA SER A 54 17.14 0.47 -9.01
C SER A 54 15.96 -0.45 -8.66
N ASP A 55 16.05 -1.12 -7.53
CA ASP A 55 14.92 -1.87 -6.96
C ASP A 55 13.71 -0.96 -6.71
N SER A 56 12.55 -1.59 -6.53
CA SER A 56 11.30 -0.94 -6.17
C SER A 56 10.61 -1.67 -5.02
N LEU A 57 9.79 -0.94 -4.28
CA LEU A 57 8.80 -1.49 -3.37
C LEU A 57 7.58 -1.86 -4.20
N GLY A 58 7.39 -3.15 -4.47
CA GLY A 58 6.13 -3.64 -5.03
C GLY A 58 5.06 -3.70 -3.94
N TYR A 59 3.81 -3.42 -4.31
CA TYR A 59 2.68 -3.48 -3.41
C TYR A 59 1.43 -4.03 -4.08
N HIS A 60 0.59 -4.69 -3.28
CA HIS A 60 -0.74 -5.15 -3.66
C HIS A 60 -1.72 -4.74 -2.56
N PHE A 61 -2.79 -4.05 -2.92
CA PHE A 61 -3.78 -3.53 -1.98
C PHE A 61 -5.17 -4.07 -2.31
N ASP A 62 -5.73 -4.77 -1.34
CA ASP A 62 -7.03 -5.42 -1.39
C ASP A 62 -7.99 -4.77 -0.40
N LEU A 63 -9.18 -4.39 -0.88
CA LEU A 63 -10.28 -3.99 -0.02
C LEU A 63 -11.07 -5.22 0.41
N LEU A 64 -11.31 -5.35 1.71
CA LEU A 64 -12.10 -6.44 2.27
C LEU A 64 -13.57 -6.03 2.28
N VAL A 65 -14.43 -6.84 1.66
CA VAL A 65 -15.87 -6.57 1.59
C VAL A 65 -16.56 -7.26 2.76
N PRO A 66 -17.22 -6.52 3.67
CA PRO A 66 -17.92 -7.13 4.80
C PRO A 66 -18.95 -8.17 4.33
N GLY A 67 -18.90 -9.37 4.92
CA GLY A 67 -19.84 -10.46 4.60
C GLY A 67 -19.60 -11.16 3.26
N ALA A 68 -18.52 -10.83 2.54
CA ALA A 68 -18.09 -11.56 1.36
C ALA A 68 -16.80 -12.35 1.62
N ASP A 69 -16.69 -13.54 1.05
CA ASP A 69 -15.49 -14.39 1.16
C ASP A 69 -14.34 -13.96 0.23
N HIS A 70 -14.49 -12.85 -0.49
CA HIS A 70 -13.50 -12.37 -1.46
C HIS A 70 -13.12 -10.91 -1.21
N ALA A 71 -11.87 -10.60 -1.51
CA ALA A 71 -11.34 -9.24 -1.50
C ALA A 71 -11.32 -8.66 -2.92
N VAL A 72 -11.30 -7.33 -3.02
CA VAL A 72 -11.22 -6.61 -4.29
C VAL A 72 -9.88 -5.90 -4.40
N ALA A 73 -9.05 -6.31 -5.35
CA ALA A 73 -7.78 -5.65 -5.63
C ALA A 73 -8.02 -4.24 -6.20
N LEU A 74 -7.60 -3.22 -5.46
CA LEU A 74 -7.76 -1.81 -5.87
C LEU A 74 -6.45 -1.18 -6.36
N ALA A 75 -5.30 -1.73 -6.00
CA ALA A 75 -4.02 -1.27 -6.53
C ALA A 75 -2.94 -2.38 -6.51
N ASP A 76 -2.25 -2.56 -7.63
CA ASP A 76 -1.03 -3.39 -7.75
C ASP A 76 -0.02 -2.57 -8.56
N SER A 77 1.09 -2.19 -7.95
CA SER A 77 2.13 -1.41 -8.62
C SER A 77 3.44 -1.45 -7.85
N SER A 78 4.39 -0.57 -8.20
CA SER A 78 5.63 -0.43 -7.46
C SER A 78 6.14 1.02 -7.38
N ILE A 79 6.88 1.31 -6.30
CA ILE A 79 7.47 2.62 -6.02
C ILE A 79 9.00 2.47 -6.04
N PRO A 80 9.76 3.27 -6.81
CA PRO A 80 11.22 3.18 -6.84
C PRO A 80 11.83 3.33 -5.44
N SER A 81 12.64 2.36 -4.98
CA SER A 81 13.15 2.37 -3.61
C SER A 81 14.17 3.49 -3.37
N SER A 82 14.91 3.88 -4.41
CA SER A 82 15.98 4.87 -4.33
C SER A 82 15.49 6.32 -4.14
N LYS A 83 14.37 6.67 -4.80
CA LYS A 83 13.82 8.04 -4.82
C LYS A 83 12.50 8.16 -4.06
N GLY A 84 11.81 7.05 -3.82
CA GLY A 84 10.42 7.05 -3.38
C GLY A 84 9.47 7.39 -4.53
N GLY A 85 8.27 7.83 -4.19
CA GLY A 85 7.24 8.16 -5.17
C GLY A 85 5.89 8.41 -4.53
N LYS A 86 4.82 8.13 -5.27
CA LYS A 86 3.44 8.34 -4.85
C LYS A 86 2.69 7.01 -4.87
N PHE A 87 2.18 6.60 -3.72
CA PHE A 87 1.15 5.59 -3.63
C PHE A 87 -0.19 6.26 -3.96
N ALA A 88 -1.02 5.66 -4.81
CA ALA A 88 -2.32 6.22 -5.14
C ALA A 88 -3.34 5.10 -5.37
N ILE A 89 -4.57 5.38 -4.95
CA ILE A 89 -5.75 4.59 -5.27
C ILE A 89 -6.69 5.53 -6.03
N ASP A 90 -6.88 5.23 -7.30
CA ASP A 90 -7.75 6.00 -8.18
C ASP A 90 -8.61 5.03 -8.99
N LEU A 91 -9.93 5.12 -8.77
CA LEU A 91 -10.92 4.26 -9.36
C LEU A 91 -11.63 4.94 -10.54
N THR A 92 -11.12 6.07 -11.03
CA THR A 92 -11.55 6.66 -12.30
C THR A 92 -11.38 5.68 -13.47
N ALA A 93 -10.27 4.92 -13.48
CA ALA A 93 -9.96 3.94 -14.53
C ALA A 93 -10.55 2.54 -14.26
N ALA A 94 -10.94 2.23 -13.02
CA ALA A 94 -11.48 0.92 -12.63
C ALA A 94 -12.98 0.73 -13.00
N GLN A 95 -13.51 1.57 -13.89
CA GLN A 95 -14.83 1.38 -14.48
C GLN A 95 -14.82 0.05 -15.26
N PRO A 96 -15.73 -0.90 -15.02
CA PRO A 96 -15.88 -2.05 -15.89
C PRO A 96 -16.57 -1.60 -17.18
N LEU A 97 -15.79 -1.01 -18.09
CA LEU A 97 -16.09 -0.99 -19.50
C LEU A 97 -14.90 -1.63 -20.20
N SER A 98 -15.08 -2.92 -20.48
CA SER A 98 -14.45 -3.61 -21.59
C SER A 98 -12.91 -3.65 -21.55
N ARG A 99 -12.42 -4.86 -21.28
CA ARG A 99 -11.14 -5.34 -21.79
C ARG A 99 -11.06 -5.06 -23.31
N GLY A 100 -10.47 -3.93 -23.70
CA GLY A 100 -10.24 -3.61 -25.11
C GLY A 100 -10.08 -2.12 -25.44
N GLY A 101 -8.84 -1.66 -25.56
CA GLY A 101 -8.37 -0.83 -26.68
C GLY A 101 -8.79 0.65 -26.80
N THR A 102 -7.74 1.50 -26.83
CA THR A 102 -7.59 2.84 -27.45
C THR A 102 -8.02 4.11 -26.69
N PRO A 103 -7.21 5.20 -26.77
CA PRO A 103 -7.49 6.47 -26.10
C PRO A 103 -8.28 7.40 -27.02
N GLY A 104 -9.44 7.87 -26.56
CA GLY A 104 -10.16 8.92 -27.27
C GLY A 104 -11.63 8.97 -26.89
N CYS A 105 -12.09 10.20 -26.68
CA CYS A 105 -13.47 10.63 -26.56
C CYS A 105 -14.14 10.45 -25.19
N SER A 106 -14.53 11.60 -24.61
CA SER A 106 -15.48 11.74 -23.51
C SER A 106 -16.75 10.93 -23.74
N PRO A 107 -17.41 10.46 -22.67
CA PRO A 107 -18.87 10.42 -22.73
C PRO A 107 -19.53 11.00 -21.47
N ARG A 108 -20.44 11.94 -21.72
CA ARG A 108 -21.69 12.04 -20.97
C ARG A 108 -22.39 10.68 -21.08
N GLY A 109 -22.63 10.01 -19.96
CA GLY A 109 -23.28 8.70 -19.94
C GLY A 109 -23.97 8.46 -18.62
N SER A 110 -25.26 8.84 -18.56
CA SER A 110 -26.21 8.36 -17.56
C SER A 110 -26.42 6.86 -17.82
N GLY A 111 -25.82 6.00 -17.02
CA GLY A 111 -26.04 4.55 -17.09
C GLY A 111 -25.88 4.01 -15.69
N ASP A 112 -26.89 3.30 -15.20
CA ASP A 112 -27.09 2.69 -13.88
C ASP A 112 -25.83 2.07 -13.25
N LEU A 113 -25.41 2.62 -12.09
CA LEU A 113 -24.09 2.38 -11.44
C LEU A 113 -24.22 1.64 -10.11
N SER A 114 -25.38 1.01 -9.90
CA SER A 114 -25.84 0.48 -8.61
C SER A 114 -25.31 -0.91 -8.26
N ASN A 115 -24.67 -1.63 -9.21
CA ASN A 115 -24.36 -3.07 -9.06
C ASN A 115 -22.85 -3.39 -8.86
N TRP A 116 -22.01 -2.41 -8.53
CA TRP A 116 -20.64 -2.71 -8.08
C TRP A 116 -20.63 -2.89 -6.55
N PRO A 117 -19.97 -3.91 -5.99
CA PRO A 117 -19.96 -4.14 -4.53
C PRO A 117 -19.37 -2.96 -3.74
N LEU A 118 -18.74 -2.01 -4.43
CA LEU A 118 -18.16 -0.78 -3.89
C LEU A 118 -18.86 0.48 -4.42
N GLY A 119 -20.19 0.50 -4.56
CA GLY A 119 -20.95 1.62 -5.16
C GLY A 119 -20.58 3.05 -4.69
N ASN A 120 -19.96 3.18 -3.51
CA ASN A 120 -19.46 4.44 -2.93
C ASN A 120 -17.99 4.79 -3.29
N TYR A 121 -17.22 3.88 -3.89
CA TYR A 121 -15.81 4.07 -4.25
C TYR A 121 -15.69 4.37 -5.75
N ARG A 122 -15.69 5.64 -6.11
CA ARG A 122 -15.58 6.14 -7.47
C ARG A 122 -14.64 7.34 -7.52
N GLY A 123 -13.79 7.37 -8.54
CA GLY A 123 -12.85 8.46 -8.75
C GLY A 123 -11.62 8.38 -7.85
N PHE A 124 -11.01 9.54 -7.58
CA PHE A 124 -9.83 9.65 -6.72
C PHE A 124 -10.16 9.30 -5.27
N VAL A 125 -9.50 8.27 -4.72
CA VAL A 125 -9.71 7.81 -3.35
C VAL A 125 -8.68 8.40 -2.42
N MET A 126 -7.41 8.11 -2.66
CA MET A 126 -6.33 8.65 -1.86
C MET A 126 -5.02 8.66 -2.61
N SER A 127 -4.07 9.40 -2.05
CA SER A 127 -2.67 9.20 -2.36
C SER A 127 -1.75 9.59 -1.21
N ALA A 128 -0.55 9.02 -1.20
CA ALA A 128 0.46 9.29 -0.19
C ALA A 128 1.84 9.44 -0.84
N ALA A 129 2.57 10.48 -0.45
CA ALA A 129 3.98 10.61 -0.81
C ALA A 129 4.81 9.67 0.08
N VAL A 130 5.67 8.87 -0.55
CA VAL A 130 6.54 7.89 0.10
C VAL A 130 7.98 8.26 -0.21
N GLN A 131 8.80 8.41 0.82
CA GLN A 131 10.21 8.72 0.63
C GLN A 131 10.99 7.46 0.28
N GLY A 132 12.11 7.62 -0.43
CA GLY A 132 13.02 6.50 -0.72
C GLY A 132 13.67 5.94 0.55
N GLU A 133 14.17 4.70 0.45
CA GLU A 133 14.85 4.01 1.52
C GLU A 133 16.00 4.86 2.09
N GLY A 134 16.12 4.91 3.41
CA GLY A 134 17.19 5.61 4.11
C GLY A 134 16.85 7.05 4.51
N ARG A 135 15.72 7.60 4.05
CA ARG A 135 15.33 8.99 4.29
C ARG A 135 14.38 9.10 5.48
N CYS A 136 14.39 10.25 6.14
CA CYS A 136 13.38 10.55 7.16
C CYS A 136 12.04 10.76 6.45
N SER A 137 11.04 9.93 6.77
CA SER A 137 9.74 10.03 6.15
C SER A 137 8.92 11.17 6.72
N LYS A 138 8.21 11.86 5.82
CA LYS A 138 7.17 12.84 6.11
C LYS A 138 6.00 12.53 5.18
N PRO A 139 5.26 11.42 5.43
CA PRO A 139 4.20 11.01 4.53
C PRO A 139 3.11 12.09 4.51
N THR A 140 2.85 12.64 3.32
CA THR A 140 1.73 13.56 3.08
C THR A 140 0.60 12.78 2.43
N VAL A 141 -0.60 12.84 3.01
CA VAL A 141 -1.77 12.08 2.58
C VAL A 141 -2.82 13.01 2.01
N GLU A 142 -3.27 12.73 0.80
CA GLU A 142 -4.39 13.38 0.13
C GLU A 142 -5.54 12.37 0.06
N VAL A 143 -6.75 12.77 0.47
CA VAL A 143 -7.94 11.87 0.45
C VAL A 143 -9.08 12.58 -0.25
N GLY A 144 -9.79 11.85 -1.12
CA GLY A 144 -11.00 12.34 -1.77
C GLY A 144 -12.11 12.57 -0.75
N VAL A 145 -12.69 13.77 -0.71
CA VAL A 145 -13.74 14.16 0.25
C VAL A 145 -14.95 13.22 0.20
N ALA A 146 -15.26 12.67 -0.98
CA ALA A 146 -16.35 11.70 -1.16
C ALA A 146 -16.16 10.40 -0.37
N HIS A 147 -14.95 10.11 0.10
CA HIS A 147 -14.60 8.89 0.84
C HIS A 147 -14.37 9.12 2.33
N VAL A 148 -14.61 10.34 2.83
CA VAL A 148 -14.42 10.70 4.24
C VAL A 148 -15.74 11.22 4.81
N GLY A 149 -16.46 10.35 5.51
CA GLY A 149 -17.67 10.74 6.25
C GLY A 149 -17.37 11.18 7.68
N CYS A 150 -16.29 10.65 8.26
CA CYS A 150 -15.88 10.93 9.64
C CYS A 150 -14.36 10.88 9.81
N ALA A 151 -13.88 11.21 11.02
CA ALA A 151 -12.45 11.23 11.33
C ALA A 151 -11.83 9.82 11.25
N GLU A 152 -12.63 8.79 11.55
CA GLU A 152 -12.25 7.39 11.52
C GLU A 152 -11.95 6.91 10.09
N ASP A 153 -12.74 7.35 9.11
CA ASP A 153 -12.48 7.07 7.69
C ASP A 153 -11.13 7.67 7.27
N ALA A 154 -10.87 8.93 7.63
CA ALA A 154 -9.59 9.58 7.37
C ALA A 154 -8.41 8.83 8.05
N ALA A 155 -8.61 8.36 9.28
CA ALA A 155 -7.60 7.62 10.03
C ALA A 155 -7.24 6.28 9.36
N ALA A 156 -8.17 5.63 8.65
CA ALA A 156 -7.88 4.42 7.90
C ALA A 156 -6.92 4.69 6.72
N PHE A 157 -7.13 5.78 5.97
CA PHE A 157 -6.22 6.19 4.89
C PHE A 157 -4.84 6.63 5.41
N VAL A 158 -4.79 7.32 6.55
CA VAL A 158 -3.53 7.68 7.21
C VAL A 158 -2.79 6.43 7.67
N ALA A 159 -3.49 5.45 8.24
CA ALA A 159 -2.89 4.18 8.66
C ALA A 159 -2.33 3.39 7.45
N LEU A 160 -3.04 3.39 6.32
CA LEU A 160 -2.56 2.80 5.07
C LEU A 160 -1.31 3.51 4.54
N ALA A 161 -1.30 4.85 4.54
CA ALA A 161 -0.13 5.62 4.13
C ALA A 161 1.10 5.32 5.00
N ALA A 162 0.91 5.24 6.32
CA ALA A 162 1.97 4.85 7.24
C ALA A 162 2.47 3.42 6.98
N ALA A 163 1.57 2.48 6.70
CA ALA A 163 1.94 1.11 6.36
C ALA A 163 2.79 1.02 5.08
N VAL A 164 2.43 1.77 4.03
CA VAL A 164 3.24 1.83 2.80
C VAL A 164 4.62 2.44 3.08
N ASP A 165 4.68 3.55 3.82
CA ASP A 165 5.92 4.23 4.15
C ASP A 165 6.87 3.34 4.98
N LEU A 166 6.35 2.69 6.02
CA LEU A 166 7.10 1.72 6.81
C LEU A 166 7.56 0.52 5.98
N SER A 167 6.78 0.12 4.98
CA SER A 167 7.13 -1.00 4.08
C SER A 167 8.33 -0.69 3.18
N MET A 168 8.52 0.59 2.80
CA MET A 168 9.71 1.01 2.06
C MET A 168 11.00 0.68 2.82
N ASP A 169 10.96 0.89 4.13
CA ASP A 169 12.08 0.55 5.00
C ASP A 169 12.12 -0.93 5.36
N ALA A 170 10.97 -1.55 5.61
CA ALA A 170 10.82 -2.98 5.90
C ALA A 170 11.41 -3.87 4.79
N CYS A 171 11.23 -3.48 3.53
CA CYS A 171 11.74 -4.16 2.35
C CYS A 171 13.20 -3.85 2.00
N ARG A 172 13.96 -3.16 2.87
CA ARG A 172 15.41 -3.04 2.69
C ARG A 172 16.10 -4.41 2.72
N LEU A 173 17.23 -4.53 2.03
CA LEU A 173 18.03 -5.76 2.08
C LEU A 173 18.40 -6.12 3.51
N PHE A 174 18.21 -7.38 3.90
CA PHE A 174 18.52 -7.86 5.26
C PHE A 174 20.01 -7.73 5.57
N SER A 175 20.86 -7.89 4.57
CA SER A 175 22.30 -7.63 4.67
C SER A 175 22.61 -6.16 5.06
N HIS A 176 21.77 -5.20 4.67
CA HIS A 176 21.89 -3.80 5.09
C HIS A 176 21.39 -3.58 6.52
N ARG A 177 20.29 -4.24 6.91
CA ARG A 177 19.75 -4.17 8.27
C ARG A 177 20.74 -4.74 9.29
N LEU A 178 21.25 -5.96 9.05
CA LEU A 178 22.23 -6.61 9.93
C LEU A 178 23.49 -5.76 10.13
N ARG A 179 24.03 -5.17 9.05
CA ARG A 179 25.20 -4.28 9.14
C ARG A 179 24.94 -3.05 10.01
N LYS A 180 23.74 -2.46 9.93
CA LYS A 180 23.36 -1.31 10.76
C LYS A 180 23.25 -1.69 12.24
N GLU A 181 22.57 -2.78 12.55
CA GLU A 181 22.42 -3.27 13.94
C GLU A 181 23.77 -3.64 14.58
N LEU A 182 24.65 -4.33 13.85
CA LEU A 182 26.00 -4.64 14.33
C LEU A 182 26.83 -3.38 14.57
N SER A 183 26.65 -2.34 13.75
CA SER A 183 27.35 -1.06 13.92
C SER A 183 26.85 -0.31 15.16
N HIS A 184 25.55 -0.37 15.45
CA HIS A 184 24.95 0.21 16.66
C HIS A 184 25.42 -0.53 17.92
N LEU A 185 25.38 -1.87 17.94
CA LEU A 185 25.89 -2.69 19.04
C LEU A 185 27.36 -2.41 19.34
N ARG A 186 28.19 -2.26 18.30
CA ARG A 186 29.61 -1.90 18.47
C ARG A 186 29.77 -0.50 19.08
N ALA A 187 28.93 0.46 18.72
CA ALA A 187 28.98 1.81 19.28
C ALA A 187 28.56 1.84 20.76
N ASP A 188 27.58 1.01 21.14
CA ASP A 188 27.12 0.89 22.53
C ASP A 188 28.13 0.15 23.42
N LEU A 189 28.87 -0.83 22.88
CA LEU A 189 29.96 -1.53 23.60
C LEU A 189 31.23 -0.66 23.80
N LEU A 190 31.33 0.46 23.11
CA LEU A 190 32.46 1.40 23.19
C LEU A 190 32.17 2.63 24.06
N ARG A 191 31.03 2.65 24.77
CA ARG A 191 30.68 3.64 25.81
C ARG A 191 30.73 3.00 27.19
#